data_AF-A0A1I1FR34-F1
#
_entry.id   AF-A0A1I1FR34-F1
#
_cell.length_a   1.000
_cell.length_b   1.000
_cell.length_c   1.000
_cell.angle_alpha   90.00
_cell.angle_beta   90.00
_cell.angle_gamma   90.00
#
_symmetry.space_group_name_H-M   'P 1'
#
loop_
_entity.id
_entity.type
_entity.pdbx_description
1 polymer ?
#
loop_
_entity_poly.entity_id
_entity_poly.type
_entity_poly.pdbx_seq_one_letter_code
_entity_poly.pdbx_strand_id
1 'polypeptide(L)'
;MKEESKITLHPSKTLMIVMTGTEKEITLTVDENDLVRNAEGELDCPMEVTLKKNKISGETIDQWGIESIRLVEMTNMEENVLYEFEPEVIIDLLQV
;
A
#
# COMPACT_ATOMS: atom_id res chain seq x y z
N MET A 1 18.82 7.64 38.97
CA MET A 1 18.22 6.55 38.16
C MET A 1 16.89 7.06 37.64
N LYS A 2 16.87 7.58 36.41
CA LYS A 2 15.65 7.77 35.64
C LYS A 2 16.04 7.49 34.19
N GLU A 3 15.80 6.25 33.76
CA GLU A 3 15.82 5.87 32.36
C GLU A 3 14.64 6.57 31.71
N GLU A 4 14.90 7.73 31.10
CA GLU A 4 13.92 8.44 30.30
C GLU A 4 13.98 7.84 28.89
N SER A 5 13.03 6.94 28.67
CA SER A 5 12.42 6.54 27.40
C SER A 5 13.22 6.92 26.16
N LYS A 6 13.97 5.94 25.65
CA LYS A 6 14.41 5.92 24.25
C LYS A 6 13.13 5.84 23.40
N ILE A 7 12.56 7.00 23.07
CA ILE A 7 11.54 7.11 22.03
C ILE A 7 12.29 6.77 20.76
N THR A 8 12.35 5.48 20.46
CA THR A 8 12.61 5.03 19.10
C THR A 8 11.38 5.53 18.36
N LEU A 9 11.45 6.76 17.82
CA LEU A 9 10.66 7.13 16.67
C LEU A 9 11.12 6.13 15.60
N HIS A 10 10.49 4.95 15.60
CA HIS A 10 10.33 4.25 14.34
C HIS A 10 9.66 5.31 13.47
N PRO A 11 10.30 5.75 12.36
CA PRO A 11 9.60 6.61 11.44
C PRO A 11 8.25 5.93 11.19
N SER A 12 7.16 6.62 11.48
CA SER A 12 5.81 6.13 11.22
C SER A 12 5.68 5.99 9.72
N LYS A 13 6.17 4.86 9.21
CA LYS A 13 6.12 4.45 7.81
C LYS A 13 4.69 4.03 7.56
N THR A 14 3.92 4.92 6.97
CA THR A 14 2.54 4.61 6.59
C THR A 14 2.55 4.27 5.12
N LEU A 15 2.21 3.03 4.79
CA LEU A 15 2.06 2.62 3.41
C LEU A 15 0.65 2.96 2.93
N MET A 16 0.54 3.42 1.70
CA MET A 16 -0.73 3.77 1.08
C MET A 16 -0.73 3.30 -0.37
N ILE A 17 -1.87 2.81 -0.82
CA ILE A 17 -2.09 2.44 -2.22
C ILE A 17 -2.92 3.56 -2.84
N VAL A 18 -2.38 4.21 -3.86
CA VAL A 18 -3.06 5.25 -4.63
C VAL A 18 -3.43 4.66 -5.99
N MET A 19 -4.73 4.57 -6.26
CA MET A 19 -5.28 4.12 -7.53
C MET A 19 -5.84 5.33 -8.26
N THR A 20 -5.19 5.74 -9.34
CA THR A 20 -5.60 6.88 -10.15
C THR A 20 -6.32 6.36 -11.39
N GLY A 21 -7.59 6.72 -11.53
CA GLY A 21 -8.38 6.49 -12.73
C GLY A 21 -8.76 7.79 -13.43
N THR A 22 -9.41 7.66 -14.57
CA THR A 22 -9.72 8.81 -15.45
C THR A 22 -10.62 9.85 -14.78
N GLU A 23 -11.55 9.42 -13.91
CA GLU A 23 -12.53 10.31 -13.25
C GLU A 23 -12.33 10.46 -11.73
N LYS A 24 -11.51 9.61 -11.11
CA LYS A 24 -11.35 9.56 -9.65
C LYS A 24 -10.02 8.96 -9.24
N GLU A 25 -9.54 9.41 -8.09
CA GLU A 25 -8.41 8.83 -7.38
C GLU A 25 -8.90 8.21 -6.08
N ILE A 26 -8.44 7.00 -5.79
CA ILE A 26 -8.75 6.26 -4.57
C ILE A 26 -7.45 6.00 -3.83
N THR A 27 -7.36 6.55 -2.62
CA THR A 27 -6.23 6.28 -1.72
C THR A 27 -6.67 5.35 -0.61
N LEU A 28 -5.98 4.23 -0.47
CA LEU A 28 -6.19 3.23 0.56
C LEU A 28 -5.01 3.26 1.51
N THR A 29 -5.27 3.44 2.79
CA THR A 29 -4.24 3.30 3.82
C THR A 29 -3.99 1.84 4.08
N VAL A 30 -2.73 1.42 3.97
CA VAL A 30 -2.27 0.09 4.36
C VAL A 30 -2.11 0.10 5.87
N ASP A 31 -2.77 -0.83 6.54
CA ASP A 31 -2.62 -0.99 7.98
C ASP A 31 -1.29 -1.69 8.29
N GLU A 32 -0.61 -1.28 9.35
CA GLU A 32 0.64 -1.91 9.79
C GLU A 32 0.49 -3.42 10.08
N ASN A 33 -0.73 -3.87 10.41
CA ASN A 33 -1.03 -5.29 10.60
C ASN A 33 -1.11 -6.09 9.28
N ASP A 34 -1.29 -5.41 8.13
CA ASP A 34 -1.25 -6.06 6.81
C ASP A 34 0.17 -6.16 6.26
N LEU A 35 1.14 -5.49 6.90
CA LEU A 35 2.54 -5.56 6.52
C LEU A 35 3.12 -6.89 6.98
N VAL A 36 3.64 -7.64 6.02
CA VAL A 36 4.34 -8.89 6.29
C VAL A 36 5.83 -8.64 6.24
N ARG A 37 6.61 -9.34 7.07
CA ARG A 37 8.05 -9.36 6.89
C ARG A 37 8.39 -10.42 5.87
N ASN A 38 9.07 -10.03 4.80
CA ASN A 38 9.61 -10.99 3.85
C ASN A 38 10.74 -11.82 4.50
N ALA A 39 11.23 -12.83 3.78
CA ALA A 39 12.27 -13.73 4.28
C ALA A 39 13.61 -13.02 4.59
N GLU A 40 13.82 -11.81 4.06
CA GLU A 40 15.00 -10.97 4.29
C GLU A 40 14.82 -10.04 5.50
N GLY A 41 13.64 -10.05 6.13
CA GLY A 41 13.32 -9.24 7.30
C GLY A 41 12.89 -7.81 6.97
N GLU A 42 12.70 -7.51 5.68
CA GLU A 42 12.17 -6.24 5.21
C GLU A 42 10.64 -6.23 5.29
N LEU A 43 10.07 -5.04 5.54
CA LEU A 43 8.63 -4.83 5.51
C LEU A 43 8.15 -4.88 4.06
N ASP A 44 7.37 -5.91 3.76
CA ASP A 44 6.74 -6.13 2.46
C ASP A 44 5.23 -5.95 2.62
N CYS A 45 4.61 -5.24 1.68
CA CYS A 45 3.18 -5.03 1.67
C CYS A 45 2.58 -5.95 0.60
N PRO A 46 1.80 -6.97 0.99
CA PRO A 46 1.11 -7.80 0.02
C PRO A 46 -0.06 -6.99 -0.53
N MET A 47 0.16 -6.34 -1.69
CA MET A 47 -0.84 -5.53 -2.39
C MET A 47 -2.18 -6.27 -2.49
N GLU A 48 -2.13 -7.57 -2.80
CA GLU A 48 -3.30 -8.44 -2.85
C GLU A 48 -4.13 -8.41 -1.57
N VAL A 49 -3.47 -8.54 -0.41
CA VAL A 49 -4.14 -8.63 0.89
C VAL A 49 -4.80 -7.31 1.23
N THR A 50 -4.11 -6.19 1.01
CA THR A 50 -4.69 -4.86 1.26
C THR A 50 -5.88 -4.58 0.34
N LEU A 51 -5.78 -4.92 -0.94
CA LEU A 51 -6.87 -4.73 -1.89
C LEU A 51 -8.06 -5.64 -1.55
N LYS A 52 -7.84 -6.94 -1.31
CA LYS A 52 -8.88 -7.89 -0.89
C LYS A 52 -9.54 -7.47 0.43
N LYS A 53 -8.78 -6.96 1.42
CA LYS A 53 -9.29 -6.45 2.70
C LYS A 53 -10.19 -5.22 2.52
N ASN A 54 -9.86 -4.35 1.58
CA ASN A 54 -10.69 -3.21 1.19
C ASN A 54 -11.83 -3.58 0.22
N LYS A 55 -12.04 -4.87 -0.05
CA LYS A 55 -13.04 -5.40 -0.99
C LYS A 55 -12.86 -4.88 -2.42
N ILE A 56 -11.63 -4.52 -2.78
CA ILE A 56 -11.27 -4.17 -4.15
C ILE A 56 -10.96 -5.47 -4.88
N SER A 57 -11.73 -5.73 -5.94
CA SER A 57 -11.50 -6.86 -6.85
C SER A 57 -11.01 -6.33 -8.19
N GLY A 58 -10.46 -7.19 -9.04
CA GLY A 58 -10.05 -6.80 -10.40
C GLY A 58 -11.21 -6.18 -11.20
N GLU A 59 -12.43 -6.71 -11.04
CA GLU A 59 -13.65 -6.11 -11.61
C GLU A 59 -13.90 -4.68 -11.10
N THR A 60 -13.58 -4.38 -9.84
CA THR A 60 -13.72 -3.02 -9.28
C THR A 60 -12.73 -2.05 -9.92
N ILE A 61 -11.49 -2.50 -10.12
CA ILE A 61 -10.42 -1.71 -10.77
C ILE A 61 -10.82 -1.39 -12.21
N ASP A 62 -11.31 -2.39 -12.95
CA ASP A 62 -11.82 -2.23 -14.32
C ASP A 62 -13.05 -1.29 -14.38
N GLN A 63 -14.05 -1.52 -13.52
CA GLN A 63 -15.24 -0.67 -13.42
C GLN A 63 -14.93 0.78 -13.04
N TRP A 64 -13.86 1.02 -12.29
CA TRP A 64 -13.45 2.36 -11.89
C TRP A 64 -12.60 3.06 -12.95
N GLY A 65 -12.21 2.36 -14.02
CA GLY A 65 -11.34 2.91 -15.05
C GLY A 65 -10.00 3.35 -14.47
N ILE A 66 -9.42 2.54 -13.58
CA ILE A 66 -8.11 2.82 -13.00
C ILE A 66 -7.05 2.68 -14.08
N GLU A 67 -6.23 3.71 -14.25
CA GLU A 67 -5.16 3.76 -15.25
C GLU A 67 -3.80 3.47 -14.62
N SER A 68 -3.64 3.72 -13.31
CA SER A 68 -2.39 3.48 -12.59
C SER A 68 -2.62 3.16 -11.12
N ILE A 69 -1.82 2.24 -10.59
CA ILE A 69 -1.84 1.85 -9.18
C ILE A 69 -0.44 2.03 -8.60
N ARG A 70 -0.31 2.85 -7.57
CA ARG A 70 0.96 3.19 -6.94
C ARG A 70 0.94 2.79 -5.48
N LEU A 71 1.99 2.11 -5.04
CA LEU A 71 2.28 1.93 -3.63
C LEU A 71 3.21 3.04 -3.19
N VAL A 72 2.74 3.88 -2.27
CA VAL A 72 3.51 4.98 -1.70
C VAL A 72 3.78 4.72 -0.22
N GLU A 73 5.02 4.96 0.20
CA GLU A 73 5.42 5.01 1.59
C GLU A 73 5.46 6.47 2.03
N MET A 74 4.63 6.85 2.98
CA MET A 74 4.80 8.10 3.70
C MET A 74 5.76 7.90 4.87
N THR A 75 6.90 8.55 4.78
CA THR A 75 7.92 8.59 5.83
C THR A 75 8.25 10.05 6.13
N ASN A 76 8.05 10.46 7.38
CA ASN A 76 8.49 11.79 7.84
C ASN A 76 7.91 12.98 7.03
N MET A 77 6.63 12.85 6.62
CA MET A 77 5.90 13.80 5.75
C MET A 77 6.39 13.84 4.29
N GLU A 78 7.26 12.93 3.87
CA GLU A 78 7.66 12.75 2.48
C GLU A 78 6.94 11.53 1.91
N GLU A 79 6.29 11.71 0.75
CA GLU A 79 5.71 10.63 -0.04
C GLU A 79 6.79 10.02 -0.94
N ASN A 80 7.06 8.74 -0.76
CA ASN A 80 7.96 7.98 -1.63
C ASN A 80 7.16 6.93 -2.39
N VAL A 81 7.09 7.04 -3.71
CA VAL A 81 6.53 5.98 -4.55
C VAL A 81 7.50 4.80 -4.51
N LEU A 82 7.09 3.72 -3.84
CA LEU A 82 7.88 2.49 -3.79
C LEU A 82 7.76 1.71 -5.08
N TYR A 83 6.53 1.58 -5.57
CA TYR A 83 6.21 0.79 -6.75
C TYR A 83 5.04 1.43 -7.52
N GLU A 84 5.11 1.34 -8.83
CA GLU A 84 4.01 1.67 -9.74
C GLU A 84 3.68 0.42 -10.55
N PHE A 85 2.39 0.11 -10.63
CA PHE A 85 1.87 -1.06 -11.31
C PHE A 85 0.80 -0.63 -12.31
N GLU A 86 0.80 -1.31 -13.44
CA GLU A 86 -0.30 -1.25 -14.38
C GLU A 86 -1.52 -1.98 -13.79
N PRO A 87 -2.74 -1.46 -14.03
CA PRO A 87 -3.97 -2.07 -13.51
C PRO A 87 -4.12 -3.52 -13.94
N GLU A 88 -3.70 -3.88 -15.16
CA GLU A 88 -3.74 -5.24 -15.70
C GLU A 88 -2.95 -6.24 -14.84
N VAL A 89 -1.77 -5.84 -14.35
CA VAL A 89 -0.92 -6.68 -13.48
C VAL A 89 -1.60 -6.96 -12.15
N ILE A 90 -2.23 -5.95 -11.56
CA ILE A 90 -2.93 -6.09 -10.28
C ILE A 90 -4.21 -6.90 -10.45
N ILE A 91 -4.93 -6.72 -11.55
CA ILE A 91 -6.12 -7.52 -11.88
C ILE A 91 -5.75 -9.00 -11.97
N ASP A 92 -4.67 -9.35 -12.69
CA ASP A 92 -4.18 -10.73 -12.79
C ASP A 92 -3.83 -11.31 -11.41
N LEU A 93 -3.14 -10.52 -10.58
CA LEU A 93 -2.76 -10.89 -9.22
C LEU A 93 -3.97 -11.11 -8.29
N LEU A 94 -5.11 -10.47 -8.56
CA LEU A 94 -6.36 -10.64 -7.78
C LEU A 94 -7.24 -11.80 -8.27
N GLN A 95 -7.00 -12.36 -9.46
CA GLN A 95 -7.81 -13.45 -10.04
C GLN A 95 -7.43 -14.86 -9.53
N VAL A 96 -6.40 -14.96 -8.68
CA VAL A 96 -5.91 -16.20 -8.05
C VAL A 96 -6.58 -16.46 -6.70
#